data_AF-A0A7Y2XSW5-F1
#
_entry.id   AF-A0A7Y2XSW5-F1
#
_cell.length_a   1.000
_cell.length_b   1.000
_cell.length_c   1.000
_cell.angle_alpha   90.00
_cell.angle_beta   90.00
_cell.angle_gamma   90.00
#
_symmetry.space_group_name_H-M   'P 1'
#
loop_
_entity.id
_entity.type
_entity.pdbx_description
1 polymer ?
#
loop_
_entity_poly.entity_id
_entity_poly.type
_entity_poly.pdbx_seq_one_letter_code
_entity_poly.pdbx_strand_id
1 'polypeptide(L)'
;VSIMQLENNFRKKGTMQARIGTELQYIAEIDDGTEIHEIKDLQAKKIAQLYTQTISTIAPRIVINGRPQHLQIDRTVNWIRTLLFAGLRSAVLWRQMGGGRFSLMFGRKKMLEQAETLLPG
;
A
#
# COMPACT_ATOMS: atom_id res chain seq x y z
N VAL A 1 6.90 -9.00 5.95
CA VAL A 1 6.92 -8.67 7.40
C VAL A 1 6.91 -7.16 7.66
N SER A 2 7.75 -6.37 6.97
CA SER A 2 7.86 -4.92 7.19
C SER A 2 6.53 -4.15 7.04
N ILE A 3 5.69 -4.52 6.06
CA ILE A 3 4.36 -3.90 5.88
C ILE A 3 3.41 -4.22 7.05
N MET A 4 3.45 -5.43 7.61
CA MET A 4 2.61 -5.80 8.77
C MET A 4 3.03 -5.07 10.06
N GLN A 5 4.33 -4.80 10.21
CA GLN A 5 4.83 -3.99 11.33
C GLN A 5 4.44 -2.53 11.18
N LEU A 6 4.55 -2.00 9.97
CA LEU A 6 4.11 -0.65 9.63
C LEU A 6 2.60 -0.48 9.86
N GLU A 7 1.79 -1.46 9.46
CA GLU A 7 0.34 -1.48 9.70
C GLU A 7 0.00 -1.35 11.19
N ASN A 8 0.66 -2.12 12.07
CA ASN A 8 0.42 -2.03 13.51
C ASN A 8 0.66 -0.62 14.07
N ASN A 9 1.65 0.10 13.55
CA ASN A 9 1.97 1.46 13.97
C ASN A 9 1.04 2.49 13.33
N PHE A 10 0.66 2.27 12.07
CA PHE A 10 -0.31 3.08 11.35
C PHE A 10 -1.69 3.05 12.01
N ARG A 11 -2.15 1.88 12.45
CA ARG A 11 -3.45 1.69 13.11
C ARG A 11 -3.63 2.56 14.36
N LYS A 12 -2.54 2.84 15.09
CA LYS A 12 -2.57 3.67 16.29
C LYS A 12 -2.75 5.16 15.98
N LYS A 13 -2.60 5.58 14.71
CA LYS A 13 -2.68 6.97 14.26
C LYS A 13 -4.02 7.25 13.58
N GLY A 14 -5.10 7.30 14.37
CA GLY A 14 -6.46 7.50 13.85
C GLY A 14 -6.65 8.78 13.03
N THR A 15 -6.04 9.89 13.45
CA THR A 15 -6.06 11.16 12.71
C THR A 15 -5.39 11.05 11.33
N MET A 16 -4.28 10.32 11.25
CA MET A 16 -3.58 10.08 9.98
C MET A 16 -4.42 9.18 9.05
N GLN A 17 -5.09 8.17 9.59
CA GLN A 17 -6.01 7.32 8.82
C GLN A 17 -7.17 8.10 8.21
N ALA A 18 -7.81 8.97 9.01
CA ALA A 18 -8.90 9.81 8.54
C ALA A 18 -8.43 10.73 7.40
N ARG A 19 -7.30 11.44 7.60
CA ARG A 19 -6.70 12.30 6.58
C ARG A 19 -6.42 11.53 5.29
N ILE A 20 -5.77 10.38 5.41
CA ILE A 20 -5.47 9.52 4.26
C ILE A 20 -6.75 9.12 3.51
N GLY A 21 -7.80 8.72 4.22
CA GLY A 21 -9.07 8.32 3.61
C GLY A 21 -9.68 9.44 2.79
N THR A 22 -9.76 10.64 3.36
CA THR A 22 -10.27 11.83 2.66
C THR A 22 -9.44 12.16 1.41
N GLU A 23 -8.12 12.19 1.52
CA GLU A 23 -7.24 12.52 0.39
C GLU A 23 -7.31 11.48 -0.74
N LEU A 24 -7.41 10.18 -0.40
CA LEU A 24 -7.55 9.13 -1.41
C LEU A 24 -8.89 9.21 -2.15
N GLN A 25 -9.97 9.59 -1.47
CA GLN A 25 -11.26 9.79 -2.11
C GLN A 25 -11.17 10.90 -3.16
N TYR A 26 -10.57 12.04 -2.79
CA TYR A 26 -10.32 13.14 -3.72
C TYR A 26 -9.44 12.70 -4.91
N ILE A 27 -8.36 11.96 -4.66
CA ILE A 27 -7.46 11.48 -5.73
C ILE A 27 -8.17 10.53 -6.69
N ALA A 28 -9.07 9.67 -6.19
CA ALA A 28 -9.81 8.73 -7.02
C ALA A 28 -10.78 9.41 -8.00
N GLU A 29 -11.26 10.61 -7.64
CA GLU A 29 -12.16 11.43 -8.44
C GLU A 29 -11.42 12.34 -9.45
N ILE A 30 -10.08 12.35 -9.43
CA ILE A 30 -9.30 13.09 -10.43
C ILE A 30 -9.51 12.45 -11.80
N ASP A 31 -10.16 13.23 -12.66
CA ASP A 31 -10.30 13.03 -14.09
C ASP A 31 -10.10 14.41 -14.76
N ASP A 32 -9.00 14.56 -15.49
CA ASP A 32 -8.66 15.79 -16.21
C ASP A 32 -8.99 15.71 -17.71
N GLY A 33 -9.74 14.67 -18.13
CA GLY A 33 -10.15 14.45 -19.51
C GLY A 33 -9.01 13.97 -20.42
N THR A 34 -7.86 13.62 -19.86
CA THR A 34 -6.72 13.04 -20.61
C THR A 34 -6.91 11.54 -20.85
N GLU A 35 -5.94 10.91 -21.52
CA GLU A 35 -5.97 9.47 -21.70
C GLU A 35 -5.86 8.74 -20.35
N ILE A 36 -6.50 7.57 -20.26
CA ILE A 36 -6.54 6.75 -19.04
C ILE A 36 -5.14 6.54 -18.43
N HIS A 37 -4.12 6.34 -19.27
CA HIS A 37 -2.77 6.08 -18.80
C HIS A 37 -2.13 7.31 -18.12
N GLU A 38 -2.43 8.52 -18.60
CA GLU A 38 -1.98 9.78 -18.01
C GLU A 38 -2.70 10.06 -16.69
N ILE A 39 -4.01 9.82 -16.64
CA ILE A 39 -4.81 9.89 -15.40
C ILE A 39 -4.21 8.97 -14.33
N LYS A 40 -3.86 7.73 -14.69
CA LYS A 40 -3.26 6.78 -13.73
C LYS A 40 -1.89 7.22 -13.23
N ASP A 41 -1.06 7.80 -14.09
CA ASP A 41 0.24 8.33 -13.67
C ASP A 41 0.10 9.57 -12.77
N LEU A 42 -0.90 10.43 -13.04
CA LEU A 42 -1.24 11.56 -12.17
C LEU A 42 -1.76 11.10 -10.81
N GLN A 43 -2.69 10.15 -10.78
CA GLN A 43 -3.19 9.54 -9.55
C GLN A 43 -2.05 8.90 -8.74
N ALA A 44 -1.16 8.13 -9.39
CA ALA A 44 -0.01 7.51 -8.75
C ALA A 44 0.95 8.57 -8.17
N LYS A 45 1.19 9.68 -8.87
CA LYS A 45 2.00 10.80 -8.36
C LYS A 45 1.39 11.42 -7.11
N LYS A 46 0.07 11.65 -7.08
CA LYS A 46 -0.63 12.21 -5.91
C LYS A 46 -0.61 11.25 -4.73
N ILE A 47 -0.83 9.95 -4.95
CA ILE A 47 -0.73 8.91 -3.90
C ILE A 47 0.71 8.84 -3.36
N ALA A 48 1.72 8.93 -4.23
CA ALA A 48 3.12 8.94 -3.83
C ALA A 48 3.50 10.14 -2.96
N GLN A 49 2.92 11.32 -3.25
CA GLN A 49 3.06 12.50 -2.41
C GLN A 49 2.40 12.29 -1.05
N LEU A 50 1.18 11.75 -1.02
CA LEU A 50 0.47 11.42 0.22
C LEU A 50 1.27 10.43 1.07
N TYR A 51 1.82 9.37 0.47
CA TYR A 51 2.71 8.41 1.14
C TYR A 51 3.90 9.11 1.79
N THR A 52 4.55 10.01 1.07
CA THR A 52 5.71 10.76 1.56
C THR A 52 5.33 11.64 2.75
N GLN A 53 4.17 12.31 2.72
CA GLN A 53 3.72 13.17 3.81
C GLN A 53 3.19 12.40 5.03
N THR A 54 2.81 11.13 4.89
CA THR A 54 2.12 10.37 5.94
C THR A 54 2.89 9.11 6.33
N ILE A 55 2.78 8.05 5.53
CA ILE A 55 3.29 6.71 5.85
C ILE A 55 4.81 6.70 6.01
N SER A 56 5.55 7.48 5.23
CA SER A 56 7.02 7.55 5.30
C SER A 56 7.54 8.10 6.64
N THR A 57 6.69 8.81 7.40
CA THR A 57 7.02 9.37 8.71
C THR A 57 6.95 8.33 9.84
N ILE A 58 6.41 7.14 9.56
CA ILE A 58 6.23 6.06 10.54
C ILE A 58 7.46 5.15 10.54
N ALA A 59 8.01 4.88 11.73
CA ALA A 59 9.07 3.90 11.90
C ALA A 59 8.52 2.47 12.09
N PRO A 60 9.22 1.43 11.61
CA PRO A 60 10.42 1.48 10.78
C PRO A 60 10.10 1.87 9.32
N ARG A 61 11.00 2.63 8.68
CA ARG A 61 10.85 3.00 7.27
C ARG A 61 11.08 1.79 6.37
N ILE A 62 10.30 1.68 5.30
CA ILE A 62 10.52 0.67 4.26
C ILE A 62 11.68 1.15 3.38
N VAL A 63 12.77 0.39 3.38
CA VAL A 63 13.92 0.61 2.49
C VAL A 63 13.71 -0.21 1.23
N ILE A 64 13.74 0.46 0.07
CA ILE A 64 13.63 -0.19 -1.24
C ILE A 64 15.03 -0.31 -1.81
N ASN A 65 15.50 -1.54 -2.01
CA ASN A 65 16.79 -1.82 -2.64
C ASN A 65 16.55 -2.17 -4.11
N GLY A 66 17.35 -1.58 -5.01
CA GLY A 66 17.23 -1.80 -6.44
C GLY A 66 18.34 -1.10 -7.24
N ARG A 67 18.32 -1.25 -8.57
CA ARG A 67 19.28 -0.56 -9.44
C ARG A 67 19.04 0.96 -9.39
N PRO A 68 20.06 1.79 -9.09
CA PRO A 68 19.88 3.24 -8.96
C PRO A 68 19.27 3.90 -10.19
N GLN A 69 19.59 3.38 -11.39
CA GLN A 69 19.07 3.87 -12.67
C GLN A 69 17.54 3.90 -12.73
N HIS A 70 16.86 2.92 -12.14
CA HIS A 70 15.39 2.88 -12.11
C HIS A 70 14.81 3.70 -10.95
N LEU A 71 15.57 3.87 -9.87
CA LEU A 71 15.16 4.64 -8.69
C LEU A 71 15.35 6.15 -8.87
N GLN A 72 15.98 6.59 -9.96
CA GLN A 72 16.04 7.99 -10.38
C GLN A 72 14.86 8.41 -11.27
N ILE A 73 14.06 7.45 -11.77
CA ILE A 73 12.90 7.74 -12.62
C ILE A 73 11.70 8.07 -11.73
N ASP A 74 11.23 9.32 -11.77
CA ASP A 74 10.12 9.80 -10.93
C ASP A 74 8.85 8.94 -11.06
N ARG A 75 8.49 8.58 -12.29
CA ARG A 75 7.34 7.69 -12.55
C ARG A 75 7.47 6.37 -11.80
N THR A 76 8.64 5.73 -11.89
CA THR A 76 8.92 4.47 -11.19
C THR A 76 8.80 4.63 -9.68
N VAL A 77 9.38 5.70 -9.12
CA VAL A 77 9.31 5.96 -7.68
C VAL A 77 7.88 6.23 -7.21
N ASN A 78 7.07 6.94 -8.01
CA ASN A 78 5.67 7.19 -7.71
C ASN A 78 4.86 5.89 -7.67
N TRP A 79 5.08 5.01 -8.65
CA TRP A 79 4.43 3.70 -8.68
C TRP A 79 4.87 2.80 -7.52
N ILE A 80 6.17 2.80 -7.15
CA ILE A 80 6.65 2.06 -5.97
C ILE A 80 5.90 2.51 -4.71
N ARG A 81 5.80 3.82 -4.46
CA ARG A 81 5.09 4.34 -3.28
C ARG A 81 3.60 4.01 -3.32
N THR A 82 2.98 4.08 -4.49
CA THR A 82 1.58 3.71 -4.70
C THR A 82 1.34 2.23 -4.40
N LEU A 83 2.22 1.33 -4.85
CA LEU A 83 2.14 -0.10 -4.56
C LEU A 83 2.37 -0.42 -3.08
N LEU A 84 3.30 0.29 -2.42
CA LEU A 84 3.48 0.17 -0.97
C LEU A 84 2.22 0.61 -0.21
N PHE A 85 1.55 1.65 -0.69
CA PHE A 85 0.28 2.11 -0.16
C PHE A 85 -0.81 1.03 -0.29
N ALA A 86 -0.95 0.43 -1.47
CA ALA A 86 -1.87 -0.67 -1.71
C ALA A 86 -1.56 -1.88 -0.81
N GLY A 87 -0.27 -2.22 -0.64
CA GLY A 87 0.17 -3.28 0.27
C GLY A 87 -0.21 -3.00 1.73
N LEU A 88 -0.10 -1.75 2.18
CA LEU A 88 -0.57 -1.34 3.50
C LEU A 88 -2.10 -1.50 3.63
N ARG A 89 -2.87 -1.09 2.63
CA ARG A 89 -4.34 -1.25 2.63
C ARG A 89 -4.75 -2.72 2.68
N SER A 90 -4.06 -3.59 1.96
CA SER A 90 -4.26 -5.04 2.01
C SER A 90 -3.93 -5.60 3.39
N ALA A 91 -2.86 -5.12 4.04
CA ALA A 91 -2.53 -5.53 5.40
C ALA A 91 -3.60 -5.07 6.41
N VAL A 92 -4.13 -3.85 6.26
CA VAL A 92 -5.25 -3.34 7.07
C VAL A 92 -6.50 -4.21 6.87
N LEU A 93 -6.84 -4.55 5.62
CA LEU A 93 -7.98 -5.42 5.31
C LEU A 93 -7.81 -6.80 5.95
N TRP A 94 -6.63 -7.40 5.80
CA TRP A 94 -6.33 -8.69 6.40
C TRP A 94 -6.53 -8.67 7.92
N ARG A 95 -6.12 -7.60 8.61
CA ARG A 95 -6.39 -7.41 10.04
C ARG A 95 -7.87 -7.25 10.36
N GLN A 96 -8.60 -6.46 9.56
CA GLN A 96 -10.05 -6.26 9.73
C GLN A 96 -10.81 -7.58 9.63
N MET A 97 -10.34 -8.51 8.79
CA MET A 97 -10.89 -9.86 8.66
C MET A 97 -10.39 -10.85 9.74
N GLY A 98 -9.79 -10.38 10.83
CA GLY A 98 -9.28 -11.22 11.92
C GLY A 98 -7.86 -11.77 11.69
N GLY A 99 -7.18 -11.34 10.64
CA GLY A 99 -5.80 -11.71 10.35
C GLY A 99 -4.80 -11.17 11.38
N GLY A 100 -3.66 -11.84 11.49
CA GLY A 100 -2.59 -11.43 12.38
C GLY A 100 -1.43 -12.39 12.43
N ARG A 101 -0.34 -12.01 13.11
CA ARG A 101 0.88 -12.84 13.20
C ARG A 101 0.61 -14.26 13.66
N PHE A 102 -0.23 -14.44 14.69
CA PHE A 102 -0.57 -15.76 15.22
C PHE A 102 -1.54 -16.50 14.29
N SER A 103 -2.55 -15.81 13.74
CA SER A 103 -3.45 -16.36 12.72
C SER A 103 -2.68 -16.88 11.50
N LEU A 104 -1.63 -16.18 11.05
CA LEU A 104 -0.77 -16.63 9.95
C LEU A 104 0.07 -17.85 10.35
N MET A 105 0.65 -17.86 11.55
CA MET A 105 1.48 -18.98 12.00
C MET A 105 0.66 -20.26 12.18
N PHE A 106 -0.52 -20.19 12.79
CA PHE A 106 -1.38 -21.35 13.05
C PHE A 106 -2.28 -21.72 11.86
N GLY A 107 -2.59 -20.77 10.98
CA GLY A 107 -3.47 -20.95 9.82
C GLY A 107 -2.75 -21.16 8.48
N ARG A 108 -1.41 -21.24 8.47
CA ARG A 108 -0.60 -21.26 7.23
C ARG A 108 -1.04 -22.33 6.23
N LYS A 109 -1.29 -23.56 6.72
CA LYS A 109 -1.69 -24.70 5.88
C LYS A 109 -3.03 -24.44 5.18
N LYS A 110 -4.04 -24.01 5.96
CA LYS A 110 -5.37 -23.67 5.43
C LYS A 110 -5.30 -22.52 4.42
N MET A 111 -4.47 -21.51 4.66
CA MET A 111 -4.30 -20.40 3.72
C MET A 111 -3.66 -20.83 2.40
N LEU A 112 -2.70 -21.77 2.44
CA LEU A 112 -2.09 -22.34 1.23
C LEU A 112 -3.11 -23.15 0.43
N GLU A 113 -3.86 -24.04 1.07
CA GLU A 113 -4.90 -24.84 0.41
C GLU A 113 -5.98 -23.97 -0.25
N GLN A 114 -6.40 -22.88 0.41
CA GLN A 114 -7.34 -21.92 -0.17
C GLN A 114 -6.73 -21.13 -1.33
N ALA A 115 -5.46 -20.74 -1.23
CA ALA A 115 -4.77 -20.06 -2.31
C ALA A 115 -4.61 -20.97 -3.54
N GLU A 116 -4.28 -22.25 -3.35
CA GLU A 116 -4.22 -23.26 -4.42
C GLU A 116 -5.59 -23.49 -5.06
N THR A 117 -6.66 -23.51 -4.26
CA THR A 117 -8.03 -23.64 -4.78
C THR A 117 -8.44 -22.43 -5.64
N LEU A 118 -8.01 -21.22 -5.25
CA LEU A 118 -8.32 -19.97 -5.96
C LEU A 118 -7.39 -19.70 -7.15
N LEU A 119 -6.24 -20.36 -7.20
CA LEU A 119 -5.28 -20.32 -8.30
C LEU A 119 -5.30 -21.69 -9.00
N PRO A 120 -6.40 -22.08 -9.67
CA PRO A 120 -6.35 -23.21 -10.58
C PRO A 120 -5.29 -22.87 -11.64
N GLY A 121 -4.23 -23.69 -11.71
CA GLY A 121 -3.24 -23.62 -12.78
C GLY A 121 -3.88 -23.83 -14.14
#